data_AF-B9TQG3-F1
#
_entry.id   AF-B9TQG3-F1
#
_cell.length_a   1.000
_cell.length_b   1.000
_cell.length_c   1.000
_cell.angle_alpha   90.00
_cell.angle_beta   90.00
_cell.angle_gamma   90.00
#
_symmetry.space_group_name_H-M   'P 1'
#
loop_
_entity.id
_entity.type
_entity.pdbx_description
1 polymer ?
#
loop_
_entity_poly.entity_id
_entity_poly.type
_entity_poly.pdbx_seq_one_letter_code
_entity_poly.pdbx_strand_id
1 'polypeptide(L)' 'EFEMARTILITGAAGGFGHGAAIGMARNGHNIIATVHVASQVTPLREEVARLGLQDRIKVARLDLTDP' A
#
# COMPACT_ATOMS: atom_id res chain seq x y z
N GLU A 1 -8.48 -24.17 -4.24
CA GLU A 1 -9.06 -22.99 -4.90
C GLU A 1 -7.97 -21.94 -5.01
N PHE A 2 -7.72 -21.38 -6.20
CA PHE A 2 -6.83 -20.22 -6.31
C PHE A 2 -7.62 -19.01 -5.80
N GLU A 3 -7.18 -18.43 -4.69
CA GLU A 3 -7.90 -17.33 -4.05
C GLU A 3 -7.95 -16.12 -5.01
N MET A 4 -9.16 -15.66 -5.34
CA MET A 4 -9.37 -14.50 -6.21
C MET A 4 -8.70 -13.26 -5.63
N ALA A 5 -8.01 -12.48 -6.47
CA ALA A 5 -7.40 -11.22 -6.07
C ALA A 5 -8.42 -10.28 -5.41
N ARG A 6 -8.16 -9.89 -4.16
CA ARG A 6 -8.98 -8.93 -3.41
C ARG A 6 -8.39 -7.53 -3.51
N THR A 7 -9.24 -6.53 -3.32
CA THR A 7 -8.81 -5.15 -3.11
C THR A 7 -8.79 -4.88 -1.61
N ILE A 8 -7.62 -4.48 -1.08
CA ILE A 8 -7.37 -4.35 0.37
C ILE A 8 -6.90 -2.93 0.67
N LEU A 9 -7.58 -2.25 1.59
CA LEU A 9 -7.14 -0.96 2.14
C LEU A 9 -6.22 -1.22 3.34
N ILE A 10 -5.01 -0.67 3.30
CA ILE A 10 -4.06 -0.73 4.39
C ILE A 10 -3.73 0.68 4.85
N THR A 11 -4.11 0.97 6.08
CA THR A 11 -3.80 2.23 6.76
C THR A 11 -2.42 2.19 7.40
N GLY A 12 -1.69 3.31 7.41
CA GLY A 12 -0.38 3.38 8.07
C GLY A 12 0.73 2.62 7.33
N ALA A 13 0.74 2.70 6.00
CA ALA A 13 1.69 2.00 5.14
C ALA A 13 3.04 2.74 4.94
N ALA A 14 3.25 3.87 5.62
CA ALA A 14 4.49 4.64 5.52
C ALA A 14 5.72 3.91 6.12
N GLY A 15 5.49 2.94 7.01
CA GLY A 15 6.52 2.12 7.63
C GLY A 15 5.92 1.00 8.49
N GLY A 16 6.77 0.28 9.22
CA GLY A 16 6.34 -0.74 10.19
C GLY A 16 5.49 -1.85 9.58
N PHE A 17 4.50 -2.32 10.35
CA PHE A 17 3.69 -3.48 10.00
C PHE A 17 2.78 -3.26 8.78
N GLY A 18 2.16 -2.08 8.68
CA GLY A 18 1.30 -1.73 7.54
C GLY A 18 2.06 -1.71 6.21
N HIS A 19 3.30 -1.21 6.24
CA HIS A 19 4.19 -1.25 5.09
C HIS A 19 4.52 -2.67 4.64
N GLY A 20 4.98 -3.52 5.58
CA GLY A 20 5.29 -4.92 5.30
C GLY A 20 4.07 -5.70 4.80
N ALA A 21 2.90 -5.47 5.40
CA ALA A 21 1.64 -6.07 4.98
C ALA A 21 1.26 -5.65 3.55
N ALA A 22 1.39 -4.36 3.20
CA ALA A 22 1.08 -3.87 1.86
C ALA A 22 1.95 -4.53 0.78
N ILE A 23 3.26 -4.61 1.01
CA ILE A 23 4.18 -5.27 0.07
C ILE A 23 3.90 -6.77 0.00
N GLY A 24 3.74 -7.43 1.16
CA GLY A 24 3.50 -8.87 1.22
C GLY A 24 2.20 -9.30 0.53
N MET A 25 1.09 -8.61 0.82
CA MET A 25 -0.21 -8.90 0.21
C MET A 25 -0.23 -8.60 -1.30
N ALA A 26 0.48 -7.55 -1.74
CA ALA A 26 0.64 -7.30 -3.18
C ALA A 26 1.43 -8.39 -3.90
N ARG A 27 2.51 -8.89 -3.28
CA ARG A 27 3.29 -10.03 -3.78
C ARG A 27 2.46 -11.31 -3.84
N ASN A 28 1.50 -11.47 -2.94
CA ASN A 28 0.54 -12.58 -2.95
C ASN A 28 -0.59 -12.39 -3.99
N GLY A 29 -0.53 -11.34 -4.82
CA GLY A 29 -1.45 -11.14 -5.95
C GLY A 29 -2.69 -10.30 -5.66
N HIS A 30 -2.77 -9.67 -4.49
CA HIS A 30 -3.87 -8.77 -4.15
C HIS A 30 -3.62 -7.35 -4.64
N ASN A 31 -4.71 -6.59 -4.83
CA ASN A 31 -4.64 -5.16 -5.14
C ASN A 31 -4.70 -4.37 -3.83
N ILE A 32 -3.75 -3.47 -3.61
CA ILE A 32 -3.58 -2.76 -2.35
C ILE A 32 -3.82 -1.27 -2.55
N ILE A 33 -4.56 -0.67 -1.63
CA ILE A 33 -4.61 0.77 -1.42
C ILE A 33 -3.80 1.05 -0.15
N ALA A 34 -2.55 1.44 -0.33
CA ALA A 34 -1.63 1.72 0.77
C ALA A 34 -1.73 3.22 1.13
N THR A 35 -2.18 3.51 2.36
CA THR A 35 -2.34 4.90 2.78
C THR A 35 -1.31 5.35 3.81
N VAL A 36 -0.93 6.62 3.70
CA VAL A 36 0.02 7.29 4.58
C VAL A 36 -0.62 8.54 5.19
N HIS A 37 -0.15 8.96 6.36
CA HIS A 37 -0.76 10.08 7.08
C HIS A 37 -0.44 11.43 6.40
N VAL A 38 0.83 11.66 6.05
CA VAL A 38 1.28 12.95 5.49
C VAL A 38 1.64 12.83 4.01
N ALA A 39 1.36 13.89 3.24
CA ALA A 39 1.59 13.91 1.79
C ALA A 39 3.05 13.65 1.41
N SER A 40 4.01 14.09 2.24
CA SER A 40 5.45 13.87 2.03
C SER A 40 5.85 12.39 2.07
N GLN A 41 5.04 11.50 2.67
CA GLN A 41 5.28 10.06 2.69
C GLN A 41 4.79 9.34 1.43
N VAL A 42 3.98 10.01 0.58
CA VAL A 42 3.42 9.39 -0.63
C VAL A 42 4.52 9.09 -1.65
N THR A 43 5.38 10.07 -1.95
CA THR A 43 6.44 9.92 -2.96
C THR A 43 7.45 8.82 -2.60
N PRO A 44 8.03 8.79 -1.38
CA PRO A 44 8.96 7.72 -0.99
C PRO A 44 8.35 6.32 -1.12
N LEU A 45 7.08 6.14 -0.69
CA LEU A 45 6.41 4.85 -0.80
C LEU A 45 6.12 4.47 -2.26
N ARG A 46 5.76 5.44 -3.12
CA ARG A 46 5.59 5.19 -4.56
C ARG A 46 6.89 4.76 -5.24
N GLU A 47 7.99 5.43 -4.91
CA GLU A 47 9.32 5.07 -5.43
C GLU A 47 9.73 3.68 -4.97
N GLU A 48 9.42 3.30 -3.73
CA GLU A 48 9.67 1.94 -3.24
C GLU A 48 8.82 0.90 -3.98
N VAL A 49 7.51 1.15 -4.10
CA VAL A 49 6.62 0.31 -4.91
C VAL A 49 7.12 0.17 -6.34
N ALA A 50 7.69 1.25 -6.93
CA ALA A 50 8.33 1.23 -8.23
C ALA A 50 9.56 0.31 -8.27
N ARG A 51 10.50 0.50 -7.34
CA ARG A 51 11.72 -0.30 -7.22
C ARG A 51 11.42 -1.78 -7.02
N LEU A 52 10.29 -2.11 -6.38
CA LEU A 52 9.83 -3.47 -6.15
C LEU A 52 9.01 -4.06 -7.31
N GLY A 53 8.69 -3.28 -8.35
CA GLY A 53 7.88 -3.74 -9.48
C GLY A 53 6.41 -4.01 -9.14
N LEU A 54 5.88 -3.36 -8.10
CA LEU A 54 4.52 -3.60 -7.59
C LEU A 54 3.50 -2.52 -8.00
N GLN A 55 3.85 -1.67 -8.98
CA GLN A 55 3.04 -0.50 -9.35
C GLN A 55 1.64 -0.87 -9.89
N ASP A 56 1.52 -2.03 -10.54
CA ASP A 56 0.24 -2.54 -11.05
C ASP A 56 -0.68 -3.06 -9.94
N ARG A 57 -0.15 -3.24 -8.72
CA ARG A 57 -0.87 -3.83 -7.59
C ARG A 57 -1.03 -2.88 -6.41
N ILE A 58 -0.19 -1.87 -6.25
CA ILE A 58 -0.25 -0.95 -5.11
C ILE A 58 -0.55 0.47 -5.57
N LYS A 59 -1.70 0.99 -5.15
CA LYS A 59 -2.03 2.41 -5.21
C LYS A 59 -1.66 3.07 -3.89
N VAL A 60 -0.84 4.13 -3.96
CA VAL A 60 -0.46 4.92 -2.78
C VAL A 60 -1.26 6.22 -2.71
N ALA A 61 -1.89 6.48 -1.55
CA ALA A 61 -2.68 7.68 -1.29
C ALA A 61 -2.39 8.27 0.10
N ARG A 62 -2.66 9.57 0.29
CA ARG A 62 -2.74 10.16 1.63
C ARG A 62 -4.11 9.84 2.23
N LEU A 63 -4.14 9.44 3.50
CA LEU A 63 -5.35 9.35 4.32
C LEU A 63 -5.00 9.75 5.75
N ASP A 64 -5.62 10.80 6.24
CA ASP A 64 -5.60 11.16 7.65
C ASP A 64 -6.81 10.49 8.32
N LEU A 65 -6.56 9.57 9.26
CA LEU A 65 -7.65 8.84 9.93
C LEU A 65 -8.38 9.70 10.98
N THR A 66 -7.85 10.86 11.30
CA THR A 66 -8.43 11.80 12.27
C THR A 66 -9.26 12.90 11.61
N ASP A 67 -9.34 12.89 10.27
CA ASP A 67 -10.09 13.85 9.43
C ASP A 67 -11.22 13.10 8.68
N PRO A 68 -12.50 13.20 9.12
CA PRO A 68 -13.63 12.41 8.62
C PRO A 68 -14.09 12.66 7.18
#